data_AF-A0A4T0ELU5-F1
#
_entry.id   AF-A0A4T0ELU5-F1
#
_cell.length_a   1.000
_cell.length_b   1.000
_cell.length_c   1.000
_cell.angle_alpha   90.00
_cell.angle_beta   90.00
_cell.angle_gamma   90.00
#
_symmetry.space_group_name_H-M   'P 1'
#
loop_
_entity.id
_entity.type
_entity.pdbx_description
1 polymer ?
#
loop_
_entity_poly.entity_id
_entity_poly.type
_entity_poly.pdbx_seq_one_letter_code
_entity_poly.pdbx_strand_id
1 'polypeptide(L)'
;MQIYAEASELLFSSHVFDFDLHIESLVAFLSDLTPFARNCIRSVRLVKRALPYEKEYSKAEWAIAMEWLGRLGGLKSLSLGIVCGRPGPDGWDMIPALNLEHFDVLKGTEGMEWMDGLLTIKGLANCNVEPLVVHCPFPKSAAMARYIQFSASVDDGSFAVWLNDKMVRS
;
A
#
# COMPACT_ATOMS: atom_id res chain seq x y z
N MET A 1 -2.23 -7.61 36.35
CA MET A 1 -2.45 -7.62 34.89
C MET A 1 -2.57 -6.22 34.26
N GLN A 2 -2.67 -5.14 35.04
CA GLN A 2 -2.78 -3.77 34.53
C GLN A 2 -1.49 -3.25 33.87
N ILE A 3 -0.33 -3.52 34.46
CA ILE A 3 0.99 -3.13 33.91
C ILE A 3 1.24 -3.72 32.51
N TYR A 4 0.80 -4.96 32.25
CA TYR A 4 0.95 -5.58 30.92
C TYR A 4 0.09 -4.89 29.85
N ALA A 5 -1.13 -4.46 30.21
CA ALA A 5 -2.01 -3.75 29.30
C ALA A 5 -1.48 -2.34 28.98
N GLU A 6 -1.06 -1.60 30.01
CA GLU A 6 -0.46 -0.27 29.87
C GLU A 6 0.85 -0.31 29.06
N ALA A 7 1.71 -1.31 29.33
CA ALA A 7 2.94 -1.50 28.57
C ALA A 7 2.67 -1.88 27.10
N SER A 8 1.69 -2.76 26.84
CA SER A 8 1.34 -3.14 25.46
C SER A 8 0.75 -1.95 24.69
N GLU A 9 -0.09 -1.13 25.34
CA GLU A 9 -0.62 0.07 24.72
C GLU A 9 0.50 1.05 24.34
N LEU A 10 1.43 1.33 25.25
CA LEU A 10 2.60 2.17 24.96
C LEU A 10 3.44 1.60 23.81
N LEU A 11 3.82 0.32 23.88
CA LEU A 11 4.72 -0.30 22.90
C LEU A 11 4.14 -0.37 21.49
N PHE A 12 2.84 -0.68 21.35
CA PHE A 12 2.26 -0.89 20.01
C PHE A 12 1.59 0.35 19.42
N SER A 13 1.30 1.38 20.22
CA SER A 13 0.63 2.59 19.70
C SER A 13 1.56 3.71 19.25
N SER A 14 2.80 3.77 19.79
CA SER A 14 3.74 4.86 19.52
C SER A 14 4.69 4.63 18.33
N HIS A 15 4.61 3.46 17.69
CA HIS A 15 5.54 3.06 16.63
C HIS A 15 4.84 2.87 15.28
N VAL A 16 5.59 3.11 14.21
CA VAL A 16 5.24 2.67 12.86
C VAL A 16 5.85 1.30 12.67
N PHE A 17 5.01 0.27 12.50
CA PHE A 17 5.48 -1.06 12.15
C PHE A 17 5.73 -1.12 10.65
N ASP A 18 7.00 -1.14 10.27
CA ASP A 18 7.44 -1.17 8.88
C ASP A 18 7.82 -2.58 8.45
N PHE A 19 7.16 -3.07 7.42
CA PHE A 19 7.42 -4.39 6.84
C PHE A 19 8.07 -4.29 5.46
N ASP A 20 8.27 -3.09 4.93
CA ASP A 20 8.82 -2.86 3.59
C ASP A 20 8.16 -3.79 2.55
N LEU A 21 8.96 -4.59 1.83
CA LEU A 21 8.50 -5.57 0.85
C LEU A 21 8.12 -6.94 1.45
N HIS A 22 8.32 -7.14 2.75
CA HIS A 22 8.14 -8.40 3.47
C HIS A 22 6.70 -8.55 3.98
N ILE A 23 5.75 -8.56 3.06
CA ILE A 23 4.32 -8.63 3.37
C ILE A 23 3.95 -9.89 4.18
N GLU A 24 4.69 -10.98 4.00
CA GLU A 24 4.57 -12.22 4.78
C GLU A 24 4.88 -12.03 6.27
N SER A 25 5.81 -11.13 6.59
CA SER A 25 6.24 -10.86 7.95
C SER A 25 5.16 -10.10 8.74
N LEU A 26 4.32 -9.31 8.07
CA LEU A 26 3.15 -8.69 8.69
C LEU A 26 2.20 -9.73 9.26
N VAL A 27 1.87 -10.75 8.46
CA VAL A 27 0.89 -11.78 8.86
C VAL A 27 1.43 -12.60 10.03
N ALA A 28 2.71 -12.99 9.98
CA ALA A 28 3.37 -13.69 11.09
C ALA A 28 3.34 -12.84 12.37
N PHE A 29 3.78 -11.57 12.27
CA PHE A 29 3.78 -10.64 13.40
C PHE A 29 2.39 -10.46 14.01
N LEU A 30 1.35 -10.21 13.20
CA LEU A 30 0.00 -10.03 13.72
C LEU A 30 -0.59 -11.30 14.34
N SER A 31 -0.20 -12.47 13.82
CA SER A 31 -0.65 -13.77 14.32
C SER A 31 -0.07 -14.10 15.70
N ASP A 32 1.18 -13.71 15.94
CA ASP A 32 1.86 -13.91 17.23
C ASP A 32 1.36 -12.98 18.34
N LEU A 33 0.68 -11.88 17.99
CA LEU A 33 0.11 -10.94 18.94
C LEU A 33 -1.23 -11.42 19.51
N THR A 34 -1.43 -11.14 20.80
CA THR A 34 -2.75 -11.25 21.44
C THR A 34 -3.75 -10.29 20.78
N PRO A 35 -5.07 -10.58 20.85
CA PRO A 35 -6.08 -9.69 20.30
C PRO A 35 -6.00 -8.25 20.84
N PHE A 36 -5.63 -8.09 22.12
CA PHE A 36 -5.46 -6.78 22.74
C PHE A 36 -4.27 -6.02 22.13
N ALA A 37 -3.07 -6.63 22.13
CA ALA A 37 -1.86 -6.00 21.59
C ALA A 37 -2.01 -5.64 20.11
N ARG A 38 -2.65 -6.52 19.34
CA ARG A 38 -2.97 -6.28 17.93
C ARG A 38 -3.84 -5.03 17.73
N ASN A 39 -4.82 -4.80 18.62
CA ASN A 39 -5.71 -3.64 18.54
C ASN A 39 -5.04 -2.33 19.01
N CYS A 40 -3.86 -2.40 19.63
CA CYS A 40 -3.05 -1.24 19.99
C CYS A 40 -2.25 -0.70 18.80
N ILE A 41 -2.06 -1.48 17.72
CA ILE A 41 -1.34 -1.04 16.51
C ILE A 41 -2.09 0.15 15.89
N ARG A 42 -1.37 1.27 15.73
CA ARG A 42 -1.93 2.51 15.14
C ARG A 42 -1.39 2.82 13.76
N SER A 43 -0.15 2.43 13.47
CA SER A 43 0.55 2.86 12.25
C SER A 43 1.31 1.70 11.63
N VAL A 44 1.06 1.44 10.34
CA VAL A 44 1.75 0.41 9.56
C VAL A 44 2.34 1.02 8.29
N ARG A 45 3.51 0.55 7.88
CA ARG A 45 4.12 0.86 6.60
C ARG A 45 4.35 -0.42 5.79
N LEU A 46 3.97 -0.37 4.52
CA LEU A 46 4.14 -1.44 3.54
C LEU A 46 4.71 -0.88 2.23
N VAL A 47 5.39 -1.72 1.47
CA VAL A 47 5.83 -1.41 0.11
C VAL A 47 5.23 -2.40 -0.87
N LYS A 48 4.65 -1.86 -1.96
CA LYS A 48 4.09 -2.64 -3.06
C LYS A 48 4.97 -2.50 -4.30
N ARG A 49 5.36 -3.65 -4.87
CA ARG A 49 5.82 -3.72 -6.27
C ARG A 49 4.61 -3.88 -7.17
N ALA A 50 4.34 -2.92 -8.04
CA ALA A 50 3.33 -3.06 -9.07
C ALA A 50 3.89 -3.89 -10.25
N LEU A 51 3.00 -4.35 -11.14
CA LEU A 51 3.40 -4.99 -12.41
C LEU A 51 4.40 -4.12 -13.18
N PRO A 52 5.30 -4.70 -14.01
CA PRO A 52 5.40 -6.12 -14.34
C PRO A 52 6.26 -6.93 -13.36
N TYR A 53 6.71 -6.32 -12.26
CA TYR A 53 7.68 -6.94 -11.35
C TYR A 53 7.05 -7.71 -10.18
N GLU A 54 5.71 -7.81 -10.16
CA GLU A 54 5.00 -8.60 -9.17
C GLU A 54 5.08 -10.09 -9.47
N LYS A 55 5.45 -10.87 -8.46
CA LYS A 55 5.43 -12.34 -8.52
C LYS A 55 4.11 -12.88 -7.98
N GLU A 56 3.63 -14.02 -8.48
CA GLU A 56 2.32 -14.57 -8.11
C GLU A 56 2.13 -14.84 -6.62
N TYR A 57 3.15 -15.35 -5.91
CA TYR A 57 3.06 -15.58 -4.46
C TYR A 57 2.77 -14.30 -3.67
N SER A 58 3.32 -13.18 -4.16
CA SER A 58 3.11 -11.85 -3.56
C SER A 58 1.64 -11.42 -3.62
N LYS A 59 0.85 -11.92 -4.58
CA LYS A 59 -0.59 -11.58 -4.70
C LYS A 59 -1.41 -12.18 -3.57
N ALA A 60 -1.19 -13.47 -3.27
CA ALA A 60 -1.92 -14.17 -2.21
C ALA A 60 -1.57 -13.63 -0.83
N GLU A 61 -0.28 -13.39 -0.57
CA GLU A 61 0.19 -12.80 0.69
C GLU A 61 -0.37 -11.38 0.88
N TRP A 62 -0.42 -10.59 -0.19
CA TRP A 62 -1.03 -9.27 -0.15
C TRP A 62 -2.52 -9.33 0.20
N ALA A 63 -3.29 -10.22 -0.45
CA ALA A 63 -4.71 -10.36 -0.17
C ALA A 63 -4.96 -10.71 1.30
N ILE A 64 -4.22 -11.69 1.84
CA ILE A 64 -4.29 -12.07 3.24
C ILE A 64 -3.92 -10.88 4.14
N ALA A 65 -2.81 -10.21 3.87
CA ALA A 65 -2.38 -9.04 4.64
C ALA A 65 -3.43 -7.93 4.68
N MET A 66 -4.10 -7.64 3.56
CA MET A 66 -5.16 -6.63 3.51
C MET A 66 -6.37 -7.04 4.35
N GLU A 67 -6.75 -8.32 4.36
CA GLU A 67 -7.81 -8.81 5.27
C GLU A 67 -7.45 -8.59 6.74
N TRP A 68 -6.20 -8.87 7.11
CA TRP A 68 -5.70 -8.66 8.46
C TRP A 68 -5.75 -7.18 8.85
N LEU A 69 -5.22 -6.30 8.01
CA LEU A 69 -5.25 -4.85 8.23
C LEU A 69 -6.68 -4.29 8.29
N GLY A 70 -7.57 -4.78 7.43
CA GLY A 70 -8.99 -4.39 7.43
C GLY A 70 -9.73 -4.76 8.73
N ARG A 71 -9.23 -5.75 9.47
CA ARG A 71 -9.76 -6.16 10.78
C ARG A 71 -9.09 -5.44 11.96
N LEU A 72 -8.03 -4.65 11.73
CA LEU A 72 -7.38 -3.85 12.76
C LEU A 72 -8.22 -2.60 13.07
N GLY A 73 -9.21 -2.73 13.95
CA GLY A 73 -10.05 -1.60 14.38
C GLY A 73 -9.24 -0.44 15.00
N GLY A 74 -8.04 -0.74 15.47
CA GLY A 74 -7.10 0.22 16.01
C GLY A 74 -6.29 1.03 15.00
N LEU A 75 -6.19 0.60 13.74
CA LEU A 75 -5.33 1.21 12.73
C LEU A 75 -5.81 2.63 12.40
N LYS A 76 -4.87 3.58 12.39
CA LYS A 76 -5.13 5.01 12.11
C LYS A 76 -4.31 5.53 10.95
N SER A 77 -3.10 5.03 10.76
CA SER A 77 -2.21 5.48 9.70
C SER A 77 -1.71 4.30 8.88
N LEU A 78 -1.79 4.44 7.56
CA LEU A 78 -1.14 3.55 6.61
C LEU A 78 -0.16 4.36 5.76
N SER A 79 1.10 3.94 5.70
CA SER A 79 2.08 4.44 4.74
C SER A 79 2.33 3.38 3.68
N LEU A 80 2.14 3.73 2.42
CA LEU A 80 2.25 2.83 1.29
C LEU A 80 3.34 3.31 0.33
N GLY A 81 4.50 2.66 0.36
CA GLY A 81 5.51 2.84 -0.67
C GLY A 81 5.10 2.09 -1.94
N ILE A 82 5.18 2.72 -3.10
CA ILE A 82 4.93 2.08 -4.39
C ILE A 82 6.20 2.14 -5.23
N VAL A 83 6.69 0.99 -5.68
CA VAL A 83 7.86 0.94 -6.57
C VAL A 83 7.47 1.44 -7.97
N CYS A 84 7.94 2.63 -8.31
CA CYS A 84 7.58 3.36 -9.53
C CYS A 84 8.70 3.31 -10.56
N GLY A 85 8.37 2.95 -11.80
CA GLY A 85 9.32 2.85 -12.89
C GLY A 85 9.45 4.18 -13.63
N ARG A 86 10.64 4.79 -13.59
CA ARG A 86 11.00 5.98 -14.35
C ARG A 86 11.75 5.58 -15.63
N PRO A 87 11.17 5.78 -16.83
CA PRO A 87 11.78 5.32 -18.06
C PRO A 87 12.80 6.31 -18.62
N GLY A 88 13.95 5.79 -19.04
CA GLY A 88 14.95 6.59 -19.77
C GLY A 88 15.41 7.87 -19.04
N PRO A 89 16.04 8.80 -19.77
CA PRO A 89 16.50 10.07 -19.21
C PRO A 89 15.33 11.06 -18.95
N ASP A 90 14.35 11.10 -19.85
CA ASP A 90 13.24 12.07 -19.80
C ASP A 90 12.13 11.68 -18.79
N GLY A 91 12.22 10.48 -18.19
CA GLY A 91 11.29 10.04 -17.15
C GLY A 91 9.82 10.08 -17.59
N TRP A 92 9.00 10.84 -16.85
CA TRP A 92 7.56 10.92 -17.07
C TRP A 92 7.11 12.18 -17.82
N ASP A 93 8.03 13.02 -18.32
CA ASP A 93 7.70 14.34 -18.88
C ASP A 93 6.63 14.30 -19.99
N MET A 94 6.65 13.24 -20.81
CA MET A 94 5.70 13.03 -21.92
C MET A 94 4.67 11.93 -21.64
N ILE A 95 4.58 11.46 -20.40
CA ILE A 95 3.74 10.33 -20.03
C ILE A 95 2.53 10.85 -19.28
N PRO A 96 1.32 10.80 -19.88
CA PRO A 96 0.14 11.33 -19.23
C PRO A 96 -0.22 10.48 -18.03
N ALA A 97 -0.07 11.04 -16.83
CA ALA A 97 -0.47 10.39 -15.59
C ALA A 97 -1.96 10.02 -15.59
N LEU A 98 -2.28 8.93 -14.90
CA LEU A 98 -3.66 8.52 -14.68
C LEU A 98 -4.36 9.50 -13.73
N ASN A 99 -5.51 10.02 -14.16
CA ASN A 99 -6.45 10.73 -13.28
C ASN A 99 -7.26 9.78 -12.38
N LEU A 100 -8.09 10.37 -11.52
CA LEU A 100 -8.90 9.68 -10.50
C LEU A 100 -9.89 8.66 -11.11
N GLU A 101 -10.57 9.02 -12.20
CA GLU A 101 -11.57 8.16 -12.85
C GLU A 101 -10.92 6.90 -13.43
N HIS A 102 -9.68 7.00 -13.91
CA HIS A 102 -8.96 5.84 -14.40
C HIS A 102 -8.73 4.80 -13.29
N PHE A 103 -8.51 5.20 -12.03
CA PHE A 103 -8.30 4.23 -10.95
C PHE A 103 -9.56 3.43 -10.61
N ASP A 104 -10.75 4.04 -10.73
CA ASP A 104 -12.02 3.34 -10.54
C ASP A 104 -12.25 2.27 -11.62
N VAL A 105 -11.71 2.46 -12.82
CA VAL A 105 -11.72 1.47 -13.92
C VAL A 105 -10.60 0.44 -13.75
N LEU A 106 -9.42 0.86 -13.27
CA LEU A 106 -8.24 0.00 -13.17
C LEU A 106 -8.29 -0.98 -12.00
N LYS A 107 -8.91 -0.61 -10.88
CA LYS A 107 -9.01 -1.49 -9.72
C LYS A 107 -9.70 -2.81 -10.11
N GLY A 108 -9.11 -3.93 -9.73
CA GLY A 108 -9.65 -5.26 -10.07
C GLY A 108 -9.30 -5.76 -11.48
N THR A 109 -8.63 -4.96 -12.31
CA THR A 109 -8.07 -5.45 -13.58
C THR A 109 -6.80 -6.27 -13.34
N GLU A 110 -6.39 -7.05 -14.34
CA GLU A 110 -5.22 -7.93 -14.25
C GLU A 110 -3.95 -7.16 -13.79
N GLY A 111 -3.42 -7.54 -12.63
CA GLY A 111 -2.26 -6.92 -11.98
C GLY A 111 -2.54 -5.70 -11.12
N MET A 112 -3.79 -5.26 -11.03
CA MET A 112 -4.27 -4.16 -10.20
C MET A 112 -5.31 -4.62 -9.17
N GLU A 113 -5.53 -5.93 -9.02
CA GLU A 113 -6.49 -6.51 -8.07
C GLU A 113 -6.12 -6.22 -6.61
N TRP A 114 -4.83 -6.00 -6.34
CA TRP A 114 -4.32 -5.62 -5.03
C TRP A 114 -4.93 -4.31 -4.50
N MET A 115 -5.41 -3.43 -5.39
CA MET A 115 -6.08 -2.19 -5.03
C MET A 115 -7.41 -2.47 -4.33
N ASP A 116 -8.20 -3.44 -4.79
CA ASP A 116 -9.47 -3.77 -4.14
C ASP A 116 -9.25 -4.29 -2.72
N GLY A 117 -8.19 -5.09 -2.51
CA GLY A 117 -7.76 -5.49 -1.17
C GLY A 117 -7.43 -4.29 -0.29
N LEU A 118 -6.60 -3.36 -0.79
CA LEU A 118 -6.25 -2.14 -0.06
C LEU A 118 -7.48 -1.31 0.31
N LEU A 119 -8.44 -1.19 -0.61
CA LEU A 119 -9.69 -0.45 -0.40
C LEU A 119 -10.60 -1.08 0.66
N THR A 120 -10.36 -2.32 1.12
CA THR A 120 -11.09 -2.89 2.27
C THR A 120 -10.72 -2.20 3.59
N ILE A 121 -9.55 -1.57 3.67
CA ILE A 121 -9.11 -0.82 4.83
C ILE A 121 -9.79 0.55 4.80
N LYS A 122 -10.68 0.79 5.77
CA LYS A 122 -11.49 2.00 5.85
C LYS A 122 -11.33 2.70 7.18
N GLY A 123 -11.61 4.00 7.15
CA GLY A 123 -11.70 4.81 8.34
C GLY A 123 -10.35 5.12 8.98
N LEU A 124 -9.30 5.24 8.16
CA LEU A 124 -7.99 5.74 8.58
C LEU A 124 -8.10 7.23 8.93
N ALA A 125 -7.19 7.71 9.77
CA ALA A 125 -6.97 9.13 9.99
C ALA A 125 -6.03 9.72 8.93
N ASN A 126 -5.11 8.91 8.39
CA ASN A 126 -4.20 9.31 7.32
C ASN A 126 -3.81 8.10 6.45
N CYS A 127 -3.69 8.33 5.15
CA CYS A 127 -3.09 7.39 4.21
C CYS A 127 -2.01 8.12 3.41
N ASN A 128 -0.75 7.79 3.65
CA ASN A 128 0.37 8.39 2.91
C ASN A 128 0.82 7.45 1.80
N VAL A 129 1.02 7.98 0.60
CA VAL A 129 1.60 7.24 -0.53
C VAL A 129 2.95 7.83 -0.84
N GLU A 130 3.96 6.98 -0.98
CA GLU A 130 5.32 7.39 -1.31
C GLU A 130 5.80 6.71 -2.59
N PRO A 131 6.22 7.48 -3.62
CA PRO A 131 6.85 6.90 -4.81
C PRO A 131 8.27 6.44 -4.48
N LEU A 132 8.53 5.14 -4.60
CA LEU A 132 9.87 4.56 -4.55
C LEU A 132 10.39 4.42 -5.98
N VAL A 133 11.02 5.48 -6.48
CA VAL A 133 11.38 5.61 -7.89
C VAL A 133 12.60 4.75 -8.24
N VAL A 134 12.46 3.90 -9.25
CA VAL A 134 13.53 3.08 -9.83
C VAL A 134 13.62 3.32 -11.33
N HIS A 135 14.83 3.25 -11.88
CA HIS A 135 14.99 3.29 -13.33
C HIS A 135 14.38 2.05 -13.98
N CYS A 136 13.66 2.24 -15.08
CA CYS A 136 13.14 1.15 -15.90
C CYS A 136 13.44 1.37 -17.39
N PRO A 137 13.44 0.32 -18.21
CA PRO A 137 13.54 0.49 -19.66
C PRO A 137 12.28 1.16 -20.22
N PHE A 138 12.40 1.70 -21.44
CA PHE A 138 11.25 2.16 -22.20
C PHE A 138 10.22 1.04 -22.43
N PRO A 139 8.92 1.36 -22.50
CA PRO A 139 7.88 0.36 -22.63
C PRO A 139 8.01 -0.39 -23.97
N LYS A 140 8.16 -1.71 -23.89
CA LYS A 140 8.11 -2.63 -25.04
C LYS A 140 6.83 -3.48 -25.06
N SER A 141 5.94 -3.30 -24.09
CA SER A 141 4.67 -4.00 -23.96
C SER A 141 3.61 -3.08 -23.37
N ALA A 142 2.33 -3.42 -23.59
CA ALA A 142 1.21 -2.68 -23.02
C ALA A 142 1.21 -2.70 -21.47
N ALA A 143 1.61 -3.82 -20.87
CA ALA A 143 1.74 -3.93 -19.42
C ALA A 143 2.81 -2.98 -18.86
N MET A 144 3.96 -2.87 -19.53
CA MET A 144 5.01 -1.94 -19.13
C MET A 144 4.59 -0.48 -19.34
N ALA A 145 3.90 -0.16 -20.44
CA ALA A 145 3.37 1.17 -20.67
C ALA A 145 2.37 1.58 -19.57
N ARG A 146 1.45 0.68 -19.21
CA ARG A 146 0.49 0.90 -18.12
C ARG A 146 1.18 1.06 -16.77
N TYR A 147 2.20 0.25 -16.48
CA TYR A 147 2.99 0.40 -15.25
C TYR A 147 3.65 1.77 -15.14
N ILE A 148 4.30 2.21 -16.22
CA ILE A 148 4.97 3.51 -16.26
C ILE A 148 3.95 4.65 -16.13
N GLN A 149 2.80 4.53 -16.78
CA GLN A 149 1.72 5.51 -16.67
C GLN A 149 1.15 5.60 -15.24
N PHE A 150 0.96 4.44 -14.60
CA PHE A 150 0.58 4.37 -13.20
C PHE A 150 1.67 4.95 -12.29
N SER A 151 2.94 4.66 -12.58
CA SER A 151 4.09 5.19 -11.83
C SER A 151 4.11 6.73 -11.84
N ALA A 152 3.82 7.35 -13.00
CA ALA A 152 3.68 8.79 -13.13
C ALA A 152 2.58 9.36 -12.21
N SER A 153 1.44 8.65 -12.10
CA SER A 153 0.32 9.08 -11.23
C SER A 153 0.53 8.88 -9.74
N VAL A 154 1.52 8.07 -9.37
CA VAL A 154 1.96 7.97 -7.98
C VAL A 154 2.91 9.12 -7.66
N ASP A 155 3.82 9.43 -8.59
CA ASP A 155 4.80 10.52 -8.45
C ASP A 155 4.13 11.90 -8.36
N ASP A 156 3.12 12.16 -9.20
CA ASP A 156 2.38 13.42 -9.20
C ASP A 156 1.34 13.54 -8.06
N GLY A 157 1.15 12.48 -7.27
CA GLY A 157 0.24 12.43 -6.13
C GLY A 157 -1.23 12.11 -6.47
N SER A 158 -1.60 11.96 -7.74
CA SER A 158 -2.99 11.67 -8.14
C SER A 158 -3.52 10.38 -7.51
N PHE A 159 -2.68 9.34 -7.44
CA PHE A 159 -3.05 8.08 -6.78
C PHE A 159 -3.24 8.24 -5.28
N ALA A 160 -2.44 9.09 -4.62
CA ALA A 160 -2.57 9.39 -3.20
C ALA A 160 -3.91 10.08 -2.91
N VAL A 161 -4.30 11.05 -3.74
CA VAL A 161 -5.59 11.74 -3.63
C VAL A 161 -6.74 10.75 -3.75
N TRP A 162 -6.70 9.88 -4.77
CA TRP A 162 -7.75 8.87 -4.97
C TRP A 162 -7.83 7.88 -3.79
N LEU A 163 -6.71 7.39 -3.25
CA LEU A 163 -6.74 6.49 -2.09
C LEU A 163 -7.30 7.18 -0.83
N ASN A 164 -6.93 8.44 -0.59
CA ASN A 164 -7.40 9.18 0.58
C ASN A 164 -8.92 9.40 0.52
N ASP A 165 -9.48 9.74 -0.65
CA ASP A 165 -10.93 9.83 -0.88
C ASP A 165 -11.67 8.54 -0.49
N LYS A 166 -11.06 7.38 -0.77
CA LYS A 166 -11.71 6.08 -0.51
C LYS A 166 -11.48 5.53 0.90
N MET A 167 -10.41 5.91 1.61
CA MET A 167 -9.94 5.17 2.80
C MET A 167 -9.93 5.99 4.09
N VAL A 168 -9.76 7.31 3.99
CA VAL A 168 -9.66 8.19 5.16
C VAL A 168 -11.04 8.66 5.59
N ARG A 169 -11.25 8.83 6.91
CA ARG A 169 -12.48 9.41 7.44
C ARG A 169 -12.56 10.88 7.04
N SER A 170 -13.60 11.24 6.29
CA SER A 170 -14.11 12.60 6.18
C SER A 170 -14.82 13.01 7.47
#